data_AF-A0A821GYX1-F1
#
_entry.id   AF-A0A821GYX1-F1
#
_cell.length_a   1.000
_cell.length_b   1.000
_cell.length_c   1.000
_cell.angle_alpha   90.00
_cell.angle_beta   90.00
_cell.angle_gamma   90.00
#
_symmetry.space_group_name_H-M   'P 1'
#
loop_
_entity.id
_entity.type
_entity.pdbx_description
1 polymer ?
#
loop_
_entity_poly.entity_id
_entity_poly.type
_entity_poly.pdbx_seq_one_letter_code
_entity_poly.pdbx_strand_id
1 'polypeptide(L)' 'QFTAHDNSHPQASEIDSEIGRMTSELIQHGYKFDSSWITREIKDGETIQSVLCGHSEKKAIALNFIQRPVPKFIQIAKNL' A
#
# COMPACT_ATOMS: atom_id res chain seq x y z
N GLN A 1 7.93 -9.61 -6.32
CA GLN A 1 6.91 -8.90 -7.13
C GLN A 1 5.70 -8.69 -6.25
N PHE A 2 5.10 -7.50 -6.25
CA PHE A 2 3.87 -7.22 -5.51
C PHE A 2 2.70 -7.19 -6.48
N THR A 3 1.70 -8.02 -6.24
CA THR A 3 0.43 -7.98 -6.95
C THR A 3 -0.63 -7.40 -5.99
N ALA A 4 -1.55 -6.58 -6.50
CA ALA A 4 -2.59 -6.00 -5.67
C ALA A 4 -3.44 -7.11 -5.03
N HIS A 5 -3.73 -7.00 -3.72
CA HIS A 5 -4.45 -8.01 -2.92
C HIS A 5 -3.74 -9.38 -2.77
N ASP A 6 -2.48 -9.51 -3.20
CA ASP A 6 -1.69 -10.71 -2.96
C ASP A 6 -1.05 -10.67 -1.57
N ASN A 7 -1.27 -11.75 -0.81
CA ASN A 7 -0.77 -11.95 0.55
C ASN A 7 0.28 -13.08 0.62
N SER A 8 0.73 -13.62 -0.52
CA SER A 8 1.75 -14.67 -0.59
C SER A 8 3.16 -14.18 -0.20
N HIS A 9 3.36 -12.87 -0.03
CA HIS A 9 4.64 -12.31 0.36
C HIS A 9 5.03 -12.77 1.78
N PRO A 10 6.24 -13.30 2.00
CA PRO A 10 6.67 -13.80 3.32
C PRO A 10 6.56 -12.75 4.44
N GLN A 11 6.71 -11.47 4.10
CA GLN A 11 6.61 -10.34 5.02
C GLN A 11 5.26 -9.59 4.95
N ALA A 12 4.19 -10.19 4.43
CA ALA A 12 2.91 -9.50 4.21
C ALA A 12 2.38 -8.79 5.48
N SER A 13 2.43 -9.46 6.64
CA SER A 13 2.00 -8.88 7.91
C SER A 13 2.80 -7.64 8.33
N GLU A 14 4.12 -7.66 8.13
CA GLU A 14 5.00 -6.53 8.42
C GLU A 14 4.71 -5.35 7.47
N ILE A 15 4.50 -5.66 6.19
CA ILE A 15 4.14 -4.68 5.16
C ILE A 15 2.81 -4.01 5.51
N ASP A 16 1.78 -4.78 5.84
CA ASP A 16 0.47 -4.24 6.18
C ASP A 16 0.52 -3.39 7.46
N SER A 17 1.34 -3.80 8.44
CA SER A 17 1.58 -3.01 9.66
C SER A 17 2.28 -1.69 9.36
N GLU A 18 3.30 -1.70 8.49
CA GLU A 18 4.02 -0.49 8.10
C GLU A 18 3.15 0.45 7.25
N ILE A 19 2.32 -0.08 6.35
CA ILE A 19 1.30 0.71 5.63
C ILE A 19 0.34 1.37 6.63
N GLY A 20 -0.10 0.65 7.65
CA GLY A 20 -0.96 1.19 8.71
C GLY A 20 -0.29 2.33 9.49
N ARG A 21 0.97 2.15 9.87
CA ARG A 21 1.78 3.18 10.55
C ARG A 21 1.92 4.43 9.68
N MET A 22 2.38 4.28 8.44
CA MET A 22 2.56 5.37 7.48
C MET A 22 1.25 6.11 7.19
N THR A 23 0.16 5.35 7.01
CA THR A 23 -1.17 5.92 6.74
C THR A 23 -1.64 6.78 7.92
N SER A 24 -1.46 6.28 9.15
CA SER A 24 -1.83 7.01 10.36
C SER A 24 -1.05 8.32 10.49
N GLU A 25 0.26 8.27 10.23
CA GLU A 25 1.15 9.45 10.23
C GLU A 25 0.72 10.48 9.16
N LEU A 26 0.44 10.03 7.93
CA LEU A 26 -0.06 10.90 6.87
C LEU A 26 -1.38 11.59 7.24
N ILE A 27 -2.33 10.85 7.82
CA ILE A 27 -3.62 11.40 8.26
C ILE A 27 -3.41 12.44 9.37
N GLN A 28 -2.52 12.18 10.32
CA GLN A 28 -2.15 13.16 11.36
C GLN A 28 -1.59 14.46 10.77
N HIS A 29 -0.87 14.37 9.64
CA HIS A 29 -0.39 15.51 8.88
C HIS A 29 -1.42 16.12 7.91
N GLY A 30 -2.69 15.68 7.96
CA GLY A 30 -3.79 16.26 7.19
C GLY A 30 -4.04 15.63 5.83
N TYR A 31 -3.39 14.52 5.50
CA TYR A 31 -3.68 13.77 4.28
C TYR A 31 -5.12 13.24 4.29
N LYS A 32 -5.79 13.36 3.14
CA LYS A 32 -7.11 12.78 2.89
C LYS A 32 -7.02 11.89 1.67
N PHE A 33 -7.63 10.72 1.76
CA PHE A 33 -7.71 9.81 0.62
C PHE A 33 -8.55 10.42 -0.50
N ASP A 34 -8.05 10.30 -1.73
CA ASP A 34 -8.74 10.74 -2.93
C ASP A 34 -9.32 9.53 -3.67
N SER A 35 -10.65 9.43 -3.70
CA SER A 35 -11.37 8.35 -4.38
C SER A 35 -11.52 8.58 -5.88
N SER A 36 -11.11 9.73 -6.42
CA SER A 36 -11.23 10.05 -7.86
C SER A 36 -10.48 9.04 -8.76
N TRP A 37 -9.49 8.34 -8.19
CA TRP A 37 -8.66 7.35 -8.87
C TRP A 37 -9.20 5.92 -8.77
N ILE A 38 -10.30 5.70 -8.04
CA ILE A 38 -10.95 4.39 -7.91
C ILE A 38 -11.99 4.29 -9.03
N THR A 39 -11.65 3.60 -10.11
CA THR A 39 -12.51 3.46 -11.30
C THR A 39 -13.57 2.36 -11.17
N ARG A 40 -13.43 1.49 -10.17
CA ARG A 40 -14.38 0.41 -9.87
C ARG A 40 -15.29 0.80 -8.70
N GLU A 41 -16.47 0.21 -8.64
CA GLU A 41 -17.30 0.32 -7.44
C GLU A 41 -16.61 -0.32 -6.24
N ILE A 42 -16.69 0.38 -5.10
CA ILE A 42 -16.22 -0.12 -3.80
C ILE A 42 -17.25 -1.15 -3.32
N LYS A 43 -16.80 -2.38 -3.08
CA LYS A 43 -17.70 -3.47 -2.66
C LYS A 43 -18.14 -3.30 -1.20
N ASP A 44 -19.22 -3.97 -0.82
CA ASP A 44 -19.65 -4.05 0.57
C ASP A 44 -18.52 -4.56 1.46
N GLY A 45 -18.17 -3.77 2.48
CA GLY A 45 -17.06 -4.06 3.40
C GLY A 45 -15.71 -3.45 3.00
N GLU A 46 -15.58 -2.89 1.79
CA GLU A 46 -14.40 -2.11 1.40
C GLU A 46 -14.57 -0.62 1.76
N THR A 47 -13.46 0.03 2.08
CA THR A 47 -13.38 1.48 2.27
C THR A 47 -12.42 2.08 1.25
N ILE A 48 -12.54 3.37 0.95
CA ILE A 48 -11.56 4.08 0.10
C ILE A 48 -10.13 3.85 0.60
N GLN A 49 -9.94 3.92 1.92
CA GLN A 49 -8.66 3.64 2.56
C GLN A 49 -8.19 2.21 2.32
N SER A 50 -9.02 1.19 2.54
CA SER A 50 -8.62 -0.21 2.36
C SER A 50 -8.25 -0.53 0.91
N VAL A 51 -8.97 0.05 -0.06
CA VAL A 51 -8.67 -0.11 -1.48
C VAL A 51 -7.33 0.55 -1.83
N LEU A 52 -7.15 1.82 -1.49
CA LEU A 52 -5.95 2.58 -1.85
C LEU A 52 -4.69 2.12 -1.12
N CYS A 53 -4.81 1.65 0.13
CA CYS A 53 -3.70 1.08 0.88
C CYS A 53 -3.34 -0.34 0.39
N GLY A 54 -4.27 -1.07 -0.22
CA GLY A 54 -4.05 -2.42 -0.76
C GLY A 54 -3.32 -2.46 -2.11
N HIS A 55 -3.05 -1.30 -2.70
CA HIS A 55 -2.34 -1.16 -3.98
C HIS A 55 -0.88 -1.67 -3.89
N SER A 56 -0.41 -2.32 -4.95
CA SER A 56 0.94 -2.90 -5.00
C SER A 56 2.04 -1.86 -4.86
N GLU A 57 1.78 -0.61 -5.31
CA GLU A 57 2.66 0.52 -5.13
C GLU A 57 2.89 0.85 -3.63
N LYS A 58 1.83 0.80 -2.81
CA LYS A 58 1.93 1.04 -1.36
C LYS A 58 2.69 -0.07 -0.65
N LYS A 59 2.43 -1.33 -1.03
CA LYS A 59 3.17 -2.50 -0.53
C LYS A 59 4.67 -2.43 -0.85
N ALA A 60 5.02 -2.00 -2.06
CA ALA A 60 6.42 -1.84 -2.47
C ALA A 60 7.16 -0.75 -1.66
N ILE A 61 6.51 0.39 -1.44
CA ILE A 61 7.07 1.48 -0.63
C ILE A 61 7.27 1.02 0.82
N ALA A 62 6.26 0.40 1.42
CA ALA A 62 6.33 -0.09 2.80
C ALA A 62 7.45 -1.14 2.98
N LEU A 63 7.60 -2.09 2.05
CA LEU A 63 8.71 -3.05 2.09
C LEU A 63 10.07 -2.33 2.11
N ASN A 64 10.24 -1.26 1.33
CA ASN A 64 11.50 -0.51 1.31
C ASN A 64 11.80 0.21 2.64
N PHE A 65 10.78 0.62 3.40
CA PHE A 65 10.99 1.17 4.74
C PHE A 65 11.38 0.08 5.75
N ILE A 66 10.78 -1.11 5.65
CA ILE A 66 11.08 -2.26 6.51
C ILE A 66 12.49 -2.78 6.24
N GLN A 67 12.80 -3.03 4.97
CA GLN A 67 14.10 -3.48 4.55
C GLN A 67 15.03 -2.27 4.49
N ARG A 68 15.69 -1.88 5.58
CA ARG A 68 16.78 -0.87 5.57
C ARG A 68 17.77 -1.20 4.44
N PRO A 69 17.69 -0.58 3.25
CA PRO A 69 18.45 -1.08 2.13
C PRO A 69 19.78 -0.34 2.12
N VAL A 70 20.88 -1.11 2.01
CA VAL A 70 22.00 -0.65 1.17
C VAL A 70 21.35 -0.15 -0.14
N PRO A 71 21.63 1.08 -0.60
CA PRO A 71 20.80 1.76 -1.60
C PRO A 71 20.47 0.86 -2.80
N LYS A 72 19.23 0.39 -2.86
CA LYS A 72 18.70 -0.48 -3.91
C LYS A 72 17.49 0.17 -4.54
N PHE A 73 17.37 0.04 -5.86
CA PHE A 73 16.24 0.54 -6.62
C PHE A 73 14.98 -0.27 -6.34
N ILE A 74 13.85 0.41 -6.15
CA ILE A 74 12.52 -0.22 -6.07
C ILE A 74 11.96 -0.27 -7.49
N GLN A 75 11.62 -1.46 -7.98
CA GLN A 75 10.88 -1.61 -9.23
C GLN A 75 9.39 -1.81 -8.93
N ILE A 76 8.57 -0.86 -9.34
CA ILE A 76 7.11 -0.92 -9.25
C ILE A 76 6.58 -1.30 -10.63
N ALA A 77 5.92 -2.45 -10.74
CA ALA A 77 5.22 -2.88 -11.95
C ALA A 77 3.71 -2.92 -11.66
N LYS A 78 2.94 -2.27 -12.52
CA LYS A 78 1.47 -2.26 -12.46
C LYS A 78 0.96 -3.00 -13.69
N ASN A 79 0.16 -4.04 -13.48
CA ASN A 79 -0.73 -4.55 -14.53
C ASN A 79 -1.93 -3.60 -14.55
N LEU A 80 -1.92 -2.65 -15.49
CA LEU A 80 -3.07 -1.79 -15.79
C LEU A 80 -4.21 -2.62 -16.40
#